data_AF-A0AAU4BJ50-F1
#
_entry.id   AF-A0AAU4BJ50-F1
#
_cell.length_a   1.000
_cell.length_b   1.000
_cell.length_c   1.000
_cell.angle_alpha   90.00
_cell.angle_beta   90.00
_cell.angle_gamma   90.00
#
_symmetry.space_group_name_H-M   'P 1'
#
loop_
_entity.id
_entity.type
_entity.pdbx_description
1 polymer ?
#
loop_
_entity_poly.entity_id
_entity_poly.type
_entity_poly.pdbx_seq_one_letter_code
_entity_poly.pdbx_strand_id
1 'polypeptide(L)'
;MNVLTRTCPYEKRITTKRQPHHTHRSLALTANRARAHSLARLRMLLRRRAADQPSSLITPDEPSEPLARVFGHPQGAGFTGPGADGLLRAILTEALTSKIGVSWIIATRHDLNALWASTLDDTLLTKYSARLHVAETREDAVEHLKLKADAIAALGIDRRPPTSPSVLWLTSPGPETDVIHQTLQHWPGNNLIALIAGAWPHGPTHLINHAGP
;
A
#
# COMPACT_ATOMS: atom_id res chain seq x y z
N MET A 1 55.36 30.12 -38.46
CA MET A 1 54.46 29.40 -37.51
C MET A 1 55.33 28.93 -36.36
N ASN A 2 55.28 29.63 -35.22
CA ASN A 2 56.22 29.42 -34.12
C ASN A 2 55.63 28.46 -33.07
N VAL A 3 56.41 27.41 -32.80
CA VAL A 3 56.36 26.53 -31.62
C VAL A 3 56.74 27.33 -30.38
N LEU A 4 56.12 27.08 -29.22
CA LEU A 4 56.77 27.12 -27.90
C LEU A 4 55.88 26.47 -26.82
N THR A 5 56.30 25.28 -26.39
CA THR A 5 55.95 24.58 -25.15
C THR A 5 56.38 25.36 -23.90
N ARG A 6 55.58 25.35 -22.83
CA ARG A 6 56.10 25.52 -21.45
C ARG A 6 55.37 24.64 -20.44
N THR A 7 56.20 24.04 -19.61
CA THR A 7 56.01 23.04 -18.56
C THR A 7 55.66 23.65 -17.19
N CYS A 8 55.19 22.77 -16.29
CA CYS A 8 54.78 22.94 -14.89
C CYS A 8 55.74 23.74 -13.97
N PRO A 9 55.31 24.10 -12.74
CA PRO A 9 55.62 23.18 -11.64
C PRO A 9 54.53 22.99 -10.56
N TYR A 10 54.77 21.89 -9.86
CA TYR A 10 54.15 21.32 -8.68
C TYR A 10 54.59 22.04 -7.40
N GLU A 11 53.70 22.28 -6.45
CA GLU A 11 54.07 22.59 -5.07
C GLU A 11 53.20 21.81 -4.07
N LYS A 12 53.87 21.34 -3.03
CA LYS A 12 53.49 20.27 -2.09
C LYS A 12 53.65 20.84 -0.67
N ARG A 13 52.80 20.39 0.26
CA ARG A 13 52.94 20.33 1.75
C ARG A 13 52.09 21.33 2.55
N ILE A 14 51.65 21.09 3.80
CA ILE A 14 51.54 19.92 4.72
C ILE A 14 50.53 20.33 5.84
N THR A 15 49.73 19.35 6.27
CA THR A 15 48.99 19.15 7.54
C THR A 15 48.84 20.25 8.62
N THR A 16 47.64 20.31 9.21
CA THR A 16 47.49 20.38 10.68
C THR A 16 46.29 19.55 11.16
N LYS A 17 46.49 18.85 12.27
CA LYS A 17 45.58 17.88 12.92
C LYS A 17 44.58 18.56 13.87
N ARG A 18 43.52 17.78 14.16
CA ARG A 18 42.65 17.66 15.35
C ARG A 18 41.27 18.32 15.23
N GLN A 19 40.17 17.57 15.07
CA GLN A 19 39.41 16.67 15.98
C GLN A 19 38.20 17.41 16.62
N PRO A 20 37.20 16.71 17.16
CA PRO A 20 35.98 16.28 16.46
C PRO A 20 34.69 16.87 17.07
N HIS A 21 33.59 16.96 16.32
CA HIS A 21 32.27 16.94 16.95
C HIS A 21 31.27 16.07 16.17
N HIS A 22 30.79 15.06 16.90
CA HIS A 22 29.69 14.18 16.57
C HIS A 22 28.38 14.95 16.35
N THR A 23 27.80 14.88 15.14
CA THR A 23 26.39 15.31 14.95
C THR A 23 25.61 14.51 13.90
N HIS A 24 26.12 13.37 13.41
CA HIS A 24 25.36 12.52 12.46
C HIS A 24 24.62 11.33 13.08
N ARG A 25 24.75 11.08 14.39
CA ARG A 25 24.14 9.91 15.06
C ARG A 25 22.72 10.15 15.60
N SER A 26 22.26 11.40 15.65
CA SER A 26 20.98 11.78 16.27
C SER A 26 19.77 11.54 15.35
N LEU A 27 19.88 11.83 14.06
CA LEU A 27 18.76 11.71 13.09
C LEU A 27 18.41 10.26 12.75
N ALA A 28 19.39 9.35 12.72
CA ALA A 28 19.15 7.93 12.48
C ALA A 28 18.42 7.25 13.66
N LEU A 29 18.65 7.72 14.90
CA LEU A 29 17.97 7.18 16.08
C LEU A 29 16.52 7.66 16.19
N THR A 30 16.21 8.89 15.76
CA THR A 30 14.83 9.41 15.76
C THR A 30 13.99 8.76 14.65
N ALA A 31 14.53 8.57 13.45
CA ALA A 31 13.86 7.86 12.36
C ALA A 31 13.56 6.38 12.74
N ASN A 32 14.53 5.69 13.36
CA ASN A 32 14.33 4.32 13.82
C ASN A 32 13.32 4.21 14.98
N ARG A 33 13.27 5.20 15.88
CA ARG A 33 12.24 5.25 16.95
C ARG A 33 10.86 5.49 16.37
N ALA A 34 10.70 6.42 15.44
CA ALA A 34 9.43 6.67 14.76
C ALA A 34 8.90 5.39 14.07
N ARG A 35 9.78 4.67 13.38
CA ARG A 35 9.46 3.38 12.73
C ARG A 35 9.07 2.29 13.73
N ALA A 36 9.79 2.17 14.84
CA ALA A 36 9.47 1.21 15.90
C ALA A 36 8.11 1.52 16.58
N HIS A 37 7.81 2.80 16.82
CA HIS A 37 6.52 3.23 17.36
C HIS A 37 5.36 2.97 16.39
N SER A 38 5.56 3.25 15.10
CA SER A 38 4.58 2.94 14.06
C SER A 38 4.31 1.44 13.96
N LEU A 39 5.35 0.59 14.02
CA LEU A 39 5.21 -0.86 14.03
C LEU A 39 4.50 -1.39 15.29
N ALA A 40 4.83 -0.86 16.46
CA ALA A 40 4.19 -1.26 17.72
C ALA A 40 2.70 -0.87 17.73
N ARG A 41 2.38 0.35 17.29
CA ARG A 41 1.00 0.83 17.13
C ARG A 41 0.24 0.01 16.09
N LEU A 42 0.87 -0.30 14.96
CA LEU A 42 0.31 -1.13 13.92
C LEU A 42 0.03 -2.54 14.43
N ARG A 43 0.98 -3.20 15.10
CA ARG A 43 0.77 -4.51 15.76
C ARG A 43 -0.37 -4.47 16.77
N MET A 44 -0.49 -3.40 17.55
CA MET A 44 -1.60 -3.25 18.50
C MET A 44 -2.95 -3.12 17.78
N LEU A 45 -3.02 -2.35 16.69
CA LEU A 45 -4.22 -2.24 15.86
C LEU A 45 -4.58 -3.56 15.16
N LEU A 46 -3.58 -4.31 14.66
CA LEU A 46 -3.76 -5.64 14.08
C LEU A 46 -4.33 -6.61 15.13
N ARG A 47 -3.76 -6.62 16.35
CA ARG A 47 -4.23 -7.47 17.46
C ARG A 47 -5.64 -7.11 17.91
N ARG A 48 -5.95 -5.81 18.07
CA ARG A 48 -7.30 -5.35 18.42
C ARG A 48 -8.30 -5.79 17.36
N ARG A 49 -8.00 -5.63 16.07
CA ARG A 49 -8.93 -6.09 15.01
C ARG A 49 -9.09 -7.60 14.93
N ALA A 50 -8.01 -8.35 15.12
CA ALA A 50 -8.10 -9.80 15.18
C ALA A 50 -8.92 -10.29 16.39
N ALA A 51 -9.02 -9.49 17.46
CA ALA A 51 -9.78 -9.81 18.67
C ALA A 51 -11.22 -9.22 18.66
N ASP A 52 -11.42 -8.06 18.07
CA ASP A 52 -12.72 -7.36 17.93
C ASP A 52 -13.56 -7.96 16.80
N GLN A 53 -13.06 -8.96 16.08
CA GLN A 53 -13.86 -9.72 15.13
C GLN A 53 -14.76 -10.67 15.93
N PRO A 54 -16.08 -10.42 16.00
CA PRO A 54 -16.97 -11.39 16.63
C PRO A 54 -16.83 -12.69 15.86
N SER A 55 -16.46 -13.77 16.55
CA SER A 55 -16.80 -15.14 16.16
C SER A 55 -18.31 -15.23 16.13
N SER A 56 -18.91 -14.69 15.07
CA SER A 56 -20.32 -14.76 14.87
C SER A 56 -20.59 -16.16 14.36
N LEU A 57 -21.04 -17.01 15.29
CA LEU A 57 -21.83 -18.19 15.00
C LEU A 57 -23.08 -17.72 14.24
N ILE A 58 -22.96 -17.50 12.94
CA ILE A 58 -24.08 -17.15 12.06
C ILE A 58 -24.51 -18.45 11.39
N THR A 59 -25.77 -18.79 11.64
CA THR A 59 -26.59 -19.76 10.89
C THR A 59 -26.55 -19.49 9.38
N PRO A 60 -26.71 -20.50 8.51
CA PRO A 60 -26.43 -20.38 7.08
C PRO A 60 -27.53 -19.58 6.36
N ASP A 61 -27.40 -18.27 6.37
CA ASP A 61 -27.82 -17.42 5.26
C ASP A 61 -26.50 -17.01 4.59
N GLU A 62 -26.26 -17.50 3.37
CA GLU A 62 -24.95 -17.47 2.68
C GLU A 62 -24.25 -16.11 2.87
N PRO A 63 -23.07 -16.04 3.49
CA PRO A 63 -22.35 -14.78 3.62
C PRO A 63 -21.93 -14.33 2.22
N SER A 64 -22.68 -13.37 1.67
CA SER A 64 -22.37 -12.77 0.37
C SER A 64 -20.91 -12.34 0.36
N GLU A 65 -20.15 -12.92 -0.57
CA GLU A 65 -18.72 -12.64 -0.69
C GLU A 65 -18.51 -11.15 -1.02
N PRO A 66 -17.60 -10.43 -0.32
CA PRO A 66 -17.32 -9.03 -0.61
C PRO A 66 -16.95 -8.84 -2.08
N LEU A 67 -17.43 -7.77 -2.72
CA LEU A 67 -17.17 -7.50 -4.14
C LEU A 67 -15.67 -7.47 -4.46
N ALA A 68 -14.86 -6.96 -3.53
CA ALA A 68 -13.41 -6.96 -3.65
C ALA A 68 -12.82 -8.37 -3.89
N ARG A 69 -13.42 -9.41 -3.31
CA ARG A 69 -13.00 -10.80 -3.51
C ARG A 69 -13.55 -11.39 -4.79
N VAL A 70 -14.81 -11.10 -5.12
CA VAL A 70 -15.45 -11.53 -6.36
C VAL A 70 -14.65 -11.11 -7.60
N PHE A 71 -14.16 -9.86 -7.61
CA PHE A 71 -13.34 -9.32 -8.71
C PHE A 71 -11.84 -9.34 -8.42
N GLY A 72 -11.42 -9.93 -7.30
CA GLY A 72 -10.03 -9.97 -6.89
C GLY A 72 -9.26 -11.11 -7.58
N HIS A 73 -7.94 -10.96 -7.69
CA HIS A 73 -7.06 -12.02 -8.15
C HIS A 73 -5.73 -11.98 -7.36
N PRO A 74 -5.07 -13.13 -7.08
CA PRO A 74 -3.79 -13.14 -6.36
C PRO A 74 -2.68 -12.31 -7.01
N GLN A 75 -2.71 -12.20 -8.34
CA GLN A 75 -1.78 -11.35 -9.09
C GLN A 75 -2.28 -9.92 -9.30
N GLY A 76 -3.39 -9.54 -8.66
CA GLY A 76 -4.11 -8.30 -8.91
C GLY A 76 -5.06 -8.39 -10.11
N ALA A 77 -6.10 -7.56 -10.10
CA ALA A 77 -7.11 -7.50 -11.15
C ALA A 77 -7.23 -6.07 -11.70
N GLY A 78 -7.14 -5.93 -13.02
CA GLY A 78 -7.36 -4.69 -13.75
C GLY A 78 -8.83 -4.43 -14.05
N PHE A 79 -9.19 -3.16 -14.15
CA PHE A 79 -10.55 -2.72 -14.49
C PHE A 79 -10.50 -1.66 -15.58
N THR A 80 -11.23 -1.91 -16.67
CA THR A 80 -11.30 -1.01 -17.83
C THR A 80 -12.75 -0.88 -18.30
N GLY A 81 -13.01 0.11 -19.15
CA GLY A 81 -14.34 0.36 -19.70
C GLY A 81 -15.15 1.41 -18.92
N PRO A 82 -16.28 1.84 -19.48
CA PRO A 82 -17.02 3.00 -18.98
C PRO A 82 -17.67 2.80 -17.61
N GLY A 83 -17.86 1.56 -17.16
CA GLY A 83 -18.39 1.25 -15.83
C GLY A 83 -17.32 0.99 -14.75
N ALA A 84 -16.04 0.97 -15.12
CA ALA A 84 -14.95 0.55 -14.23
C ALA A 84 -14.86 1.40 -12.96
N ASP A 85 -14.87 2.72 -13.10
CA ASP A 85 -14.82 3.64 -11.96
C ASP A 85 -16.06 3.52 -11.07
N GLY A 86 -17.23 3.24 -11.66
CA GLY A 86 -18.45 2.96 -10.90
C GLY A 86 -18.30 1.74 -10.01
N LEU A 87 -17.79 0.64 -10.57
CA LEU A 87 -17.55 -0.60 -9.83
C LEU A 87 -16.47 -0.43 -8.76
N LEU A 88 -15.33 0.18 -9.09
CA LEU A 88 -14.25 0.43 -8.12
C LEU A 88 -14.73 1.29 -6.94
N ARG A 89 -15.55 2.31 -7.21
CA ARG A 89 -16.18 3.11 -6.15
C ARG A 89 -17.14 2.30 -5.30
N ALA A 90 -17.93 1.41 -5.91
CA ALA A 90 -18.84 0.51 -5.17
C ALA A 90 -18.04 -0.44 -4.26
N ILE A 91 -16.98 -1.06 -4.78
CA ILE A 91 -16.10 -1.94 -4.02
C ILE A 91 -15.45 -1.19 -2.85
N LEU A 92 -14.92 0.02 -3.07
CA LEU A 92 -14.31 0.78 -1.98
C LEU A 92 -15.35 1.19 -0.94
N THR A 93 -16.53 1.61 -1.38
CA THR A 93 -17.62 2.00 -0.48
C THR A 93 -18.07 0.83 0.38
N GLU A 94 -18.25 -0.35 -0.22
CA GLU A 94 -18.51 -1.60 0.51
C GLU A 94 -17.37 -1.88 1.50
N ALA A 95 -16.12 -1.85 1.07
CA ALA A 95 -14.97 -2.12 1.94
C ALA A 95 -14.85 -1.11 3.10
N LEU A 96 -15.22 0.16 2.91
CA LEU A 96 -15.19 1.19 3.95
C LEU A 96 -16.34 1.04 4.96
N THR A 97 -17.51 0.59 4.51
CA THR A 97 -18.74 0.55 5.31
C THR A 97 -19.07 -0.82 5.90
N SER A 98 -18.74 -1.91 5.20
CA SER A 98 -18.97 -3.28 5.63
C SER A 98 -18.04 -3.67 6.77
N LYS A 99 -18.52 -4.43 7.76
CA LYS A 99 -17.69 -4.98 8.83
C LYS A 99 -16.99 -6.29 8.44
N ILE A 100 -17.22 -6.79 7.23
CA ILE A 100 -16.84 -8.14 6.80
C ILE A 100 -15.80 -8.07 5.68
N GLY A 101 -14.85 -9.02 5.66
CA GLY A 101 -13.98 -9.30 4.52
C GLY A 101 -12.72 -8.44 4.39
N VAL A 102 -12.81 -7.10 4.48
CA VAL A 102 -11.68 -6.17 4.30
C VAL A 102 -11.38 -5.41 5.58
N SER A 103 -10.16 -5.55 6.10
CA SER A 103 -9.74 -4.90 7.36
C SER A 103 -8.90 -3.66 7.19
N TRP A 104 -8.15 -3.58 6.10
CA TRP A 104 -7.33 -2.42 5.76
C TRP A 104 -7.52 -2.08 4.30
N ILE A 105 -7.57 -0.79 4.01
CA ILE A 105 -7.61 -0.28 2.66
C ILE A 105 -6.42 0.67 2.52
N ILE A 106 -5.65 0.49 1.47
CA ILE A 106 -4.49 1.30 1.15
C ILE A 106 -4.72 1.83 -0.26
N ALA A 107 -4.54 3.14 -0.44
CA ALA A 107 -4.63 3.80 -1.73
C ALA A 107 -3.77 5.07 -1.70
N THR A 108 -3.33 5.56 -2.86
CA THR A 108 -2.71 6.88 -2.92
C THR A 108 -3.78 7.97 -2.97
N ARG A 109 -3.44 9.18 -2.52
CA ARG A 109 -4.33 10.36 -2.68
C ARG A 109 -4.64 10.60 -4.16
N HIS A 110 -3.67 10.36 -5.04
CA HIS A 110 -3.85 10.46 -6.48
C HIS A 110 -4.91 9.48 -7.01
N ASP A 111 -4.83 8.20 -6.64
CA ASP A 111 -5.78 7.16 -7.09
C ASP A 111 -7.20 7.41 -6.57
N LEU A 112 -7.31 7.86 -5.31
CA LEU A 112 -8.62 8.22 -4.74
C LEU A 112 -9.22 9.44 -5.42
N ASN A 113 -8.41 10.48 -5.69
CA ASN A 113 -8.88 11.65 -6.41
C ASN A 113 -9.24 11.33 -7.87
N ALA A 114 -8.56 10.38 -8.51
CA ALA A 114 -8.93 9.94 -9.85
C ALA A 114 -10.33 9.30 -9.87
N LEU A 115 -10.67 8.50 -8.86
CA LEU A 115 -11.95 7.80 -8.78
C LEU A 115 -13.12 8.67 -8.29
N TRP A 116 -12.90 9.56 -7.32
CA TRP A 116 -13.95 10.41 -6.75
C TRP A 116 -13.87 11.88 -7.20
N ALA A 117 -12.94 12.23 -8.09
CA ALA A 117 -12.67 13.63 -8.44
C ALA A 117 -12.52 14.49 -7.17
N SER A 118 -13.14 15.67 -7.15
CA SER A 118 -13.16 16.59 -6.01
C SER A 118 -14.24 16.28 -4.95
N THR A 119 -14.98 15.17 -5.08
CA THR A 119 -16.05 14.82 -4.12
C THR A 119 -15.52 14.21 -2.83
N LEU A 120 -14.25 13.80 -2.81
CA LEU A 120 -13.60 13.26 -1.63
C LEU A 120 -13.02 14.41 -0.78
N ASP A 121 -13.72 14.74 0.31
CA ASP A 121 -13.23 15.72 1.28
C ASP A 121 -12.36 15.05 2.36
N ASP A 122 -11.40 15.81 2.92
CA ASP A 122 -10.53 15.40 4.01
C ASP A 122 -11.32 15.01 5.27
N THR A 123 -12.54 15.54 5.46
CA THR A 123 -13.45 15.13 6.54
C THR A 123 -13.87 13.66 6.40
N LEU A 124 -14.19 13.20 5.18
CA LEU A 124 -14.53 11.81 4.89
C LEU A 124 -13.31 10.90 5.05
N LEU A 125 -12.14 11.33 4.59
CA LEU A 125 -10.90 10.59 4.78
C LEU A 125 -10.58 10.40 6.27
N THR A 126 -10.78 11.45 7.06
CA THR A 126 -10.56 11.42 8.52
C THR A 126 -11.52 10.45 9.21
N LYS A 127 -12.79 10.43 8.80
CA LYS A 127 -13.82 9.49 9.30
C LYS A 127 -13.38 8.03 9.14
N TYR A 128 -12.72 7.71 8.02
CA TYR A 128 -12.29 6.34 7.72
C TYR A 128 -10.82 6.05 8.05
N SER A 129 -10.10 6.98 8.68
CA SER A 129 -8.66 6.86 9.00
C SER A 129 -8.25 5.60 9.78
N ALA A 130 -9.18 4.97 10.48
CA ALA A 130 -8.93 3.67 11.09
C ALA A 130 -8.70 2.58 10.01
N ARG A 131 -9.50 2.57 8.95
CA ARG A 131 -9.50 1.49 7.93
C ARG A 131 -8.74 1.88 6.67
N LEU A 132 -8.86 3.13 6.26
CA LEU A 132 -8.23 3.69 5.07
C LEU A 132 -6.91 4.35 5.44
N HIS A 133 -5.84 3.87 4.82
CA HIS A 133 -4.55 4.55 4.78
C HIS A 133 -4.41 5.22 3.42
N VAL A 134 -4.36 6.55 3.44
CA VAL A 134 -4.08 7.36 2.25
C VAL A 134 -2.59 7.67 2.25
N ALA A 135 -1.90 7.16 1.24
CA ALA A 135 -0.49 7.45 1.00
C ALA A 135 -0.35 8.65 0.05
N GLU A 136 0.70 9.45 0.21
CA GLU A 136 0.97 10.57 -0.69
C GLU A 136 1.58 10.08 -2.02
N THR A 137 2.43 9.05 -1.95
CA THR A 137 3.09 8.44 -3.11
C THR A 137 2.81 6.93 -3.21
N ARG A 138 3.13 6.34 -4.37
CA ARG A 138 3.03 4.88 -4.56
C ARG A 138 4.06 4.17 -3.69
N GLU A 139 5.26 4.74 -3.58
CA GLU A 139 6.35 4.24 -2.76
C GLU A 139 5.94 4.17 -1.29
N ASP A 140 5.27 5.21 -0.78
CA ASP A 140 4.71 5.22 0.58
C ASP A 140 3.66 4.11 0.76
N ALA A 141 2.79 3.89 -0.24
CA ALA A 141 1.80 2.82 -0.20
C ALA A 141 2.46 1.43 -0.16
N VAL A 142 3.48 1.22 -1.00
CA VAL A 142 4.27 -0.02 -1.03
C VAL A 142 5.06 -0.24 0.27
N GLU A 143 5.66 0.81 0.83
CA GLU A 143 6.31 0.72 2.14
C GLU A 143 5.31 0.34 3.23
N HIS A 144 4.12 0.96 3.22
CA HIS A 144 3.06 0.63 4.17
C HIS A 144 2.60 -0.83 4.03
N LEU A 145 2.45 -1.32 2.79
CA LEU A 145 2.14 -2.72 2.51
C LEU A 145 3.21 -3.65 3.08
N LYS A 146 4.50 -3.37 2.87
CA LYS A 146 5.60 -4.16 3.44
C LYS A 146 5.54 -4.19 4.97
N LEU A 147 5.26 -3.06 5.62
CA LEU A 147 5.09 -3.01 7.08
C LEU A 147 3.90 -3.85 7.55
N LYS A 148 2.81 -3.91 6.77
CA LYS A 148 1.66 -4.78 7.06
C LYS A 148 2.00 -6.25 6.87
N ALA A 149 2.66 -6.61 5.78
CA ALA A 149 3.14 -7.97 5.50
C ALA A 149 4.01 -8.49 6.64
N ASP A 150 5.02 -7.72 7.05
CA ASP A 150 5.92 -8.07 8.18
C ASP A 150 5.13 -8.33 9.47
N ALA A 151 4.10 -7.53 9.71
CA ALA A 151 3.30 -7.63 10.92
C ALA A 151 2.30 -8.78 10.89
N ILE A 152 1.74 -9.11 9.72
CA ILE A 152 0.90 -10.30 9.51
C ILE A 152 1.74 -11.57 9.70
N ALA A 153 2.93 -11.63 9.09
CA ALA A 153 3.88 -12.73 9.23
C ALA A 153 4.30 -12.92 10.70
N ALA A 154 4.63 -11.82 11.40
CA ALA A 154 5.00 -11.87 12.82
C ALA A 154 3.87 -12.33 13.75
N LEU A 155 2.60 -12.19 13.34
CA LEU A 155 1.44 -12.65 14.11
C LEU A 155 1.03 -14.08 13.74
N GLY A 156 1.67 -14.71 12.74
CA GLY A 156 1.33 -16.05 12.27
C GLY A 156 -0.07 -16.13 11.64
N ILE A 157 -0.62 -14.99 11.18
CA ILE A 157 -1.97 -14.90 10.61
C ILE A 157 -2.03 -15.60 9.24
N ASP A 158 -0.89 -15.76 8.55
CA ASP A 158 -0.77 -16.42 7.24
C ASP A 158 -1.25 -17.87 7.21
N ARG A 159 -1.39 -18.52 8.38
CA ARG A 159 -1.85 -19.92 8.51
C ARG A 159 -3.34 -20.06 8.83
N ARG A 160 -4.09 -18.97 8.96
CA ARG A 160 -5.54 -19.01 9.26
C ARG A 160 -6.39 -19.18 7.98
N PRO A 161 -7.61 -19.74 8.09
CA PRO A 161 -8.50 -19.95 6.94
C PRO A 161 -8.82 -18.65 6.17
N PRO A 162 -9.40 -18.75 4.95
CA PRO A 162 -9.68 -17.62 4.05
C PRO A 162 -10.63 -16.55 4.64
N THR A 163 -11.18 -16.75 5.82
CA THR A 163 -11.88 -15.73 6.62
C THR A 163 -10.94 -14.69 7.26
N SER A 164 -9.63 -14.82 7.04
CA SER A 164 -8.62 -13.89 7.52
C SER A 164 -8.82 -12.48 6.95
N PRO A 165 -8.55 -11.44 7.76
CA PRO A 165 -8.73 -10.05 7.35
C PRO A 165 -7.93 -9.73 6.09
N SER A 166 -8.63 -9.35 5.02
CA SER A 166 -7.98 -8.95 3.77
C SER A 166 -7.48 -7.51 3.84
N VAL A 167 -6.32 -7.28 3.24
CA VAL A 167 -5.85 -5.95 2.85
C VAL A 167 -6.36 -5.70 1.45
N LEU A 168 -7.08 -4.60 1.26
CA LEU A 168 -7.44 -4.09 -0.05
C LEU A 168 -6.43 -3.01 -0.45
N TRP A 169 -5.83 -3.17 -1.61
CA TRP A 169 -4.97 -2.16 -2.21
C TRP A 169 -5.60 -1.68 -3.52
N LEU A 170 -5.88 -0.38 -3.59
CA LEU A 170 -6.35 0.28 -4.79
C LEU A 170 -5.20 1.11 -5.37
N THR A 171 -4.91 0.90 -6.64
CA THR A 171 -3.84 1.61 -7.35
C THR A 171 -4.20 1.76 -8.83
N SER A 172 -3.56 2.69 -9.52
CA SER A 172 -3.53 2.73 -10.98
C SER A 172 -2.21 2.12 -11.51
N PRO A 173 -2.21 1.55 -12.73
CA PRO A 173 -0.97 1.15 -13.40
C PRO A 173 -0.19 2.40 -13.79
N GLY A 174 1.13 2.28 -13.87
CA GLY A 174 2.02 3.39 -14.21
C GLY A 174 3.37 2.89 -14.70
N PRO A 175 4.38 3.77 -14.80
CA PRO A 175 5.74 3.38 -15.19
C PRO A 175 6.32 2.25 -14.34
N GLU A 176 5.87 2.15 -13.08
CA GLU A 176 6.34 1.19 -12.06
C GLU A 176 5.35 0.03 -11.85
N THR A 177 4.71 -0.42 -12.93
CA THR A 177 3.77 -1.56 -12.89
C THR A 177 4.46 -2.83 -12.37
N ASP A 178 5.76 -2.99 -12.64
CA ASP A 178 6.61 -4.06 -12.12
C ASP A 178 6.72 -4.03 -10.58
N VAL A 179 6.79 -2.85 -9.97
CA VAL A 179 6.84 -2.69 -8.50
C VAL A 179 5.53 -3.16 -7.86
N ILE A 180 4.39 -2.87 -8.51
CA ILE A 180 3.07 -3.36 -8.05
C ILE A 180 3.05 -4.88 -8.07
N HIS A 181 3.46 -5.47 -9.20
CA HIS A 181 3.48 -6.92 -9.36
C HIS A 181 4.46 -7.59 -8.38
N GLN A 182 5.66 -7.03 -8.21
CA GLN A 182 6.64 -7.52 -7.25
C GLN A 182 6.07 -7.47 -5.83
N THR A 183 5.38 -6.39 -5.46
CA THR A 183 4.75 -6.26 -4.13
C THR A 183 3.70 -7.35 -3.89
N LEU A 184 2.91 -7.70 -4.92
CA LEU A 184 1.94 -8.79 -4.86
C LEU A 184 2.61 -10.15 -4.71
N GLN A 185 3.67 -10.42 -5.48
CA GLN A 185 4.39 -11.69 -5.43
C GLN A 185 5.07 -11.95 -4.07
N HIS A 186 5.52 -10.90 -3.39
CA HIS A 186 6.19 -11.01 -2.09
C HIS A 186 5.20 -10.91 -0.92
N TRP A 187 3.91 -10.75 -1.18
CA TRP A 187 2.91 -10.68 -0.13
C TRP A 187 2.74 -12.06 0.54
N PRO A 188 2.72 -12.13 1.88
CA PRO A 188 2.53 -13.38 2.58
C PRO A 188 1.05 -13.83 2.52
N GLY A 189 0.83 -15.04 2.00
CA GLY A 189 -0.52 -15.63 1.92
C GLY A 189 -1.42 -15.00 0.85
N ASN A 190 -2.72 -15.31 0.93
CA ASN A 190 -3.71 -14.95 -0.10
C ASN A 190 -4.71 -13.88 0.39
N ASN A 191 -4.30 -13.01 1.30
CA ASN A 191 -5.18 -12.00 1.91
C ASN A 191 -4.94 -10.57 1.41
N LEU A 192 -4.05 -10.34 0.44
CA LEU A 192 -3.98 -9.07 -0.30
C LEU A 192 -4.87 -9.15 -1.54
N ILE A 193 -5.76 -8.19 -1.66
CA ILE A 193 -6.61 -7.97 -2.84
C ILE A 193 -6.12 -6.69 -3.48
N ALA A 194 -5.53 -6.76 -4.66
CA ALA A 194 -5.15 -5.57 -5.43
C ALA A 194 -6.12 -5.33 -6.57
N LEU A 195 -6.70 -4.14 -6.59
CA LEU A 195 -7.57 -3.64 -7.65
C LEU A 195 -6.84 -2.53 -8.40
N ILE A 196 -6.64 -2.74 -9.70
CA ILE A 196 -5.88 -1.87 -10.58
C ILE A 196 -6.86 -1.08 -11.46
N ALA A 197 -6.94 0.24 -11.26
CA ALA A 197 -7.73 1.16 -12.07
C ALA A 197 -7.05 1.36 -13.44
N GLY A 198 -7.35 0.46 -14.37
CA GLY A 198 -6.74 0.40 -15.70
C GLY A 198 -6.41 -1.02 -16.15
N ALA A 199 -5.79 -1.13 -17.33
CA ALA A 199 -5.33 -2.41 -17.85
C ALA A 199 -4.19 -2.97 -16.98
N TRP A 200 -4.25 -4.27 -16.68
CA TRP A 200 -3.26 -4.94 -15.84
C TRP A 200 -2.55 -6.06 -16.61
N PRO A 201 -1.25 -5.94 -16.89
CA PRO A 201 -0.53 -6.90 -17.74
C PRO A 201 -0.11 -8.18 -17.01
N HIS A 202 -0.22 -8.23 -15.68
CA HIS A 202 0.25 -9.36 -14.86
C HIS A 202 -0.87 -10.20 -14.25
N GLY A 203 -2.12 -9.98 -14.68
CA GLY A 203 -3.30 -10.67 -14.16
C GLY A 203 -4.53 -10.42 -15.04
N PRO A 204 -5.73 -10.84 -14.60
CA PRO A 204 -6.95 -10.57 -15.35
C PRO A 204 -7.22 -9.07 -15.44
N THR A 205 -7.82 -8.65 -16.55
CA THR A 205 -8.40 -7.31 -16.71
C THR A 205 -9.89 -7.46 -17.05
N HIS A 206 -10.75 -6.95 -16.18
CA HIS A 206 -12.19 -6.95 -16.39
C HIS A 206 -12.59 -5.74 -17.24
N LEU A 207 -13.43 -5.97 -18.25
CA LEU A 207 -14.08 -4.93 -19.02
C LEU A 207 -15.48 -4.70 -18.44
N ILE A 208 -15.73 -3.51 -17.90
CA ILE A 208 -16.97 -3.17 -17.21
C ILE A 208 -17.78 -2.19 -18.05
N ASN A 209 -19.01 -2.57 -18.39
CA ASN A 209 -19.93 -1.74 -19.17
C ASN A 209 -20.78 -0.84 -18.25
N HIS A 210 -21.51 0.11 -18.84
CA HIS A 210 -22.44 0.98 -18.08
C HIS A 210 -23.52 0.21 -17.31
N ALA A 211 -23.91 -0.98 -17.79
CA ALA A 211 -24.91 -1.82 -17.16
C ALA A 211 -24.36 -2.73 -16.04
N GLY A 212 -23.04 -2.75 -15.84
CA GLY A 212 -22.35 -3.68 -14.94
C GLY A 212 -21.32 -4.55 -15.66
N PRO A 213 -20.66 -5.46 -14.91
CA PRO A 213 -19.78 -6.50 -15.45
C PRO A 213 -20.52 -7.44 -16.41
#